data_AF-A0A2W4UT31-F1
#
_entry.id   AF-A0A2W4UT31-F1
#
_cell.length_a   1.000
_cell.length_b   1.000
_cell.length_c   1.000
_cell.angle_alpha   90.00
_cell.angle_beta   90.00
_cell.angle_gamma   90.00
#
_symmetry.space_group_name_H-M   'P 1'
#
loop_
_entity.id
_entity.type
_entity.pdbx_description
1 polymer ?
#
loop_
_entity_poly.entity_id
_entity_poly.type
_entity_poly.pdbx_seq_one_letter_code
_entity_poly.pdbx_strand_id
1 'polypeptide(L)'
;DCPAAAVRELREETGLIATVPPRLVSVHSNERFFRGDHVLVFAVDAFTVTERTSHGEIAEIGWFHPHALPDDAHRSTRDRLAEIFGGVLASPAW
;
A
#
# COMPACT_ATOMS: atom_id res chain seq x y z
N ASP A 1 -3.28 -14.69 -8.72
CA ASP A 1 -4.39 -13.92 -8.09
C ASP A 1 -3.85 -12.66 -7.41
N CYS A 2 -4.66 -11.60 -7.35
CA CYS A 2 -4.23 -10.30 -6.80
C CYS A 2 -3.59 -10.36 -5.40
N PRO A 3 -4.09 -11.15 -4.44
CA PRO A 3 -3.45 -11.26 -3.12
C PRO A 3 -2.03 -11.87 -3.17
N ALA A 4 -1.79 -12.83 -4.07
CA ALA A 4 -0.47 -13.44 -4.24
C ALA A 4 0.53 -12.44 -4.85
N ALA A 5 0.07 -11.57 -5.75
CA ALA A 5 0.88 -10.48 -6.29
C ALA A 5 1.24 -9.46 -5.19
N ALA A 6 0.27 -9.01 -4.39
CA ALA A 6 0.51 -8.06 -3.30
C ALA A 6 1.54 -8.57 -2.27
N VAL A 7 1.50 -9.86 -1.91
CA VAL A 7 2.48 -10.46 -0.99
C VAL A 7 3.88 -10.52 -1.61
N ARG A 8 3.98 -10.81 -2.91
CA ARG A 8 5.26 -10.82 -3.62
C ARG A 8 5.88 -9.43 -3.69
N GLU A 9 5.13 -8.43 -4.16
CA GLU A 9 5.61 -7.05 -4.28
C GLU A 9 6.03 -6.49 -2.91
N LEU A 10 5.23 -6.71 -1.86
CA LEU A 10 5.56 -6.30 -0.49
C LEU A 10 6.95 -6.80 -0.07
N ARG A 11 7.25 -8.08 -0.31
CA ARG A 11 8.56 -8.65 0.00
C ARG A 11 9.66 -8.03 -0.86
N GLU A 12 9.43 -7.95 -2.18
CA GLU A 12 10.43 -7.47 -3.13
C GLU A 12 10.83 -6.01 -2.88
N GLU A 13 9.87 -5.17 -2.53
CA GLU A 13 10.01 -3.72 -2.37
C GLU A 13 10.30 -3.26 -0.94
N THR A 14 9.92 -4.04 0.08
CA THR A 14 10.10 -3.62 1.48
C THR A 14 10.82 -4.63 2.36
N GLY A 15 11.00 -5.87 1.89
CA GLY A 15 11.50 -6.96 2.71
C GLY A 15 10.49 -7.45 3.76
N LEU A 16 9.23 -7.00 3.72
CA LEU A 16 8.20 -7.47 4.66
C LEU A 16 7.52 -8.74 4.12
N ILE A 17 7.34 -9.74 4.98
CA ILE A 17 6.60 -10.97 4.65
C ILE A 17 5.37 -11.04 5.54
N ALA A 18 4.18 -10.96 4.93
CA ALA A 18 2.92 -11.12 5.64
C ALA A 18 2.82 -12.54 6.24
N THR A 19 2.60 -12.66 7.55
CA THR A 19 2.45 -13.95 8.25
C THR A 19 0.99 -14.39 8.35
N VAL A 20 0.07 -13.50 8.00
CA VAL A 20 -1.38 -13.75 7.91
C VAL A 20 -1.88 -13.25 6.56
N PRO A 21 -3.00 -13.78 6.03
CA PRO A 21 -3.57 -13.29 4.79
C PRO A 21 -3.85 -11.78 4.84
N PRO A 22 -3.35 -10.97 3.87
CA PRO A 22 -3.67 -9.55 3.80
C PRO A 22 -5.18 -9.33 3.66
N ARG A 23 -5.70 -8.33 4.38
CA ARG A 23 -7.11 -7.97 4.34
C ARG A 23 -7.34 -6.89 3.30
N LEU A 24 -8.23 -7.14 2.34
CA LEU A 24 -8.64 -6.12 1.38
C LEU A 24 -9.38 -5.00 2.11
N VAL A 25 -8.90 -3.77 1.96
CA VAL A 25 -9.49 -2.57 2.56
C VAL A 25 -10.44 -1.91 1.56
N SER A 26 -10.00 -1.74 0.32
CA SER A 26 -10.72 -0.95 -0.68
C SER A 26 -10.25 -1.25 -2.09
N VAL A 27 -11.09 -0.96 -3.08
CA VAL A 27 -10.81 -1.09 -4.51
C VAL A 27 -11.09 0.24 -5.19
N HIS A 28 -10.13 0.73 -5.98
CA HIS A 28 -10.17 2.05 -6.59
C HIS A 28 -9.96 1.94 -8.10
N SER A 29 -10.74 2.69 -8.86
CA SER A 29 -10.56 2.84 -10.30
C SER A 29 -9.49 3.89 -10.60
N ASN A 30 -8.47 3.53 -11.37
CA ASN A 30 -7.37 4.40 -11.78
C ASN A 30 -7.48 4.84 -13.26
N GLU A 31 -8.71 4.85 -13.79
CA GLU A 31 -9.06 5.21 -15.18
C GLU A 31 -8.51 6.58 -15.61
N ARG A 32 -8.28 7.49 -14.66
CA ARG A 32 -7.70 8.80 -14.91
C ARG A 32 -6.27 8.71 -15.45
N PHE A 33 -5.50 7.72 -15.03
CA PHE A 33 -4.11 7.53 -15.43
C PHE A 33 -3.96 6.38 -16.43
N PHE A 34 -4.67 5.27 -16.21
CA PHE A 34 -4.62 4.10 -17.06
C PHE A 34 -6.02 3.49 -17.20
N ARG A 35 -6.52 3.43 -18.44
CA ARG A 35 -7.87 2.91 -18.71
C ARG A 35 -7.96 1.42 -18.35
N GLY A 36 -8.98 1.05 -17.57
CA GLY A 36 -9.18 -0.30 -17.04
C GLY A 36 -8.30 -0.68 -15.85
N ASP A 37 -7.45 0.22 -15.36
CA ASP A 37 -6.59 -0.05 -14.21
C ASP A 37 -7.34 0.10 -12.89
N HIS A 38 -7.07 -0.83 -11.97
CA HIS A 38 -7.72 -0.89 -10.65
C HIS A 38 -6.66 -1.09 -9.58
N VAL A 39 -6.66 -0.21 -8.58
CA VAL A 39 -5.75 -0.28 -7.43
C VAL A 39 -6.48 -0.90 -6.26
N LEU A 40 -5.96 -2.03 -5.77
CA LEU A 40 -6.48 -2.72 -4.60
C LEU A 40 -5.57 -2.41 -3.41
N VAL A 41 -6.15 -1.90 -2.33
CA VAL A 41 -5.42 -1.57 -1.10
C VAL A 41 -5.63 -2.68 -0.08
N PHE A 42 -4.53 -3.25 0.42
CA PHE A 42 -4.54 -4.29 1.44
C PHE A 42 -3.89 -3.82 2.73
N ALA A 43 -4.42 -4.26 3.87
CA ALA A 43 -3.80 -4.13 5.18
C ALA A 43 -3.12 -5.44 5.57
N VAL A 44 -1.90 -5.35 6.09
CA VAL A 44 -1.13 -6.48 6.62
C VAL A 44 -0.98 -6.30 8.13
N ASP A 45 -1.76 -7.07 8.89
CA ASP A 45 -1.84 -6.92 10.35
C ASP A 45 -0.70 -7.64 11.09
N ALA A 46 -0.01 -8.59 10.44
CA ALA A 46 1.15 -9.28 11.00
C ALA A 46 2.17 -9.64 9.91
N PHE A 47 3.45 -9.38 10.19
CA PHE A 47 4.54 -9.62 9.25
C PHE A 47 5.86 -9.95 9.97
N THR A 48 6.81 -10.51 9.23
CA THR A 48 8.23 -10.57 9.59
C THR A 48 9.06 -9.72 8.63
N VAL A 49 10.27 -9.37 9.06
CA VAL A 49 11.22 -8.57 8.27
C VAL A 49 12.33 -9.48 7.73
N THR A 50 12.62 -9.33 6.45
CA THR A 50 13.76 -9.92 5.74
C THR A 50 14.49 -8.82 4.96
N GLU A 51 15.62 -9.16 4.35
CA GLU A 51 16.25 -8.31 3.35
C GLU A 51 15.33 -8.11 2.14
N ARG A 52 15.22 -6.85 1.71
CA ARG A 52 14.59 -6.46 0.46
C ARG A 52 15.40 -6.98 -0.73
N THR A 53 14.73 -7.37 -1.80
CA THR A 53 15.39 -7.93 -3.00
C THR A 53 15.38 -7.01 -4.22
N SER A 54 14.52 -5.99 -4.26
CA SER A 54 14.52 -4.94 -5.31
C SER A 54 15.26 -3.70 -4.83
N HIS A 55 16.08 -3.08 -5.69
CA HIS A 55 16.86 -1.88 -5.34
C HIS A 55 16.73 -0.73 -6.35
N GLY A 56 15.92 -0.87 -7.40
CA GLY A 56 15.83 0.11 -8.49
C GLY A 56 14.64 1.08 -8.42
N GLU A 57 13.56 0.69 -7.74
CA GLU A 57 12.30 1.45 -7.74
C GLU A 57 12.11 2.31 -6.49
N ILE A 58 12.69 1.90 -5.36
CA ILE A 58 12.51 2.57 -4.07
C ILE A 58 13.86 2.99 -3.49
N ALA A 59 14.07 4.31 -3.41
CA ALA A 59 15.29 4.93 -2.91
C ALA A 59 15.43 4.83 -1.38
N GLU A 60 14.34 4.94 -0.63
CA GLU A 60 14.33 4.92 0.84
C GLU A 60 13.05 4.27 1.39
N ILE A 61 13.16 3.66 2.58
CA ILE A 61 12.04 3.10 3.34
C ILE A 61 12.17 3.57 4.79
N GLY A 62 11.04 3.95 5.40
CA GLY A 62 10.97 4.35 6.79
C GLY A 62 9.65 3.96 7.44
N TRP A 63 9.62 4.03 8.77
CA TRP A 63 8.42 3.87 9.58
C TRP A 63 7.88 5.24 9.98
N PHE A 64 6.60 5.48 9.69
CA PHE A 64 5.96 6.77 9.94
C PHE A 64 4.67 6.57 10.72
N HIS A 65 4.36 7.51 11.61
CA HIS A 65 3.05 7.55 12.23
C HIS A 65 2.01 7.95 11.15
N PRO A 66 0.83 7.30 11.08
CA PRO A 66 -0.16 7.59 10.03
C PRO A 66 -0.61 9.06 9.94
N HIS A 67 -0.50 9.80 11.04
CA HIS A 67 -0.83 11.24 11.13
C HIS A 67 0.40 12.17 11.08
N ALA A 68 1.60 11.65 10.86
CA ALA A 68 2.85 12.44 10.78
C ALA A 68 3.75 11.92 9.64
N LEU A 69 3.21 11.99 8.42
CA LEU A 69 3.93 11.61 7.20
C LEU A 69 4.85 12.73 6.73
N PRO A 70 5.97 12.42 6.05
CA PRO A 70 6.83 13.41 5.38
C PRO A 70 6.04 14.35 4.48
N ASP A 71 6.44 15.61 4.35
CA ASP A 71 5.70 16.63 3.60
C ASP A 71 5.53 16.27 2.11
N ASP A 72 6.52 15.59 1.54
CA ASP A 72 6.55 15.12 0.15
C ASP A 72 5.76 13.81 -0.08
N ALA A 73 5.14 13.24 0.95
CA ALA A 73 4.29 12.06 0.79
C ALA A 73 3.13 12.34 -0.18
N HIS A 74 2.98 11.48 -1.18
CA HIS A 74 2.00 11.63 -2.26
C HIS A 74 0.58 11.74 -1.73
N ARG A 75 -0.25 12.58 -2.37
CA ARG A 75 -1.63 12.85 -1.94
C ARG A 75 -2.47 11.57 -1.83
N SER A 76 -2.34 10.65 -2.79
CA SER A 76 -3.10 9.38 -2.75
C SER A 76 -2.76 8.55 -1.51
N THR A 77 -1.48 8.47 -1.12
CA THR A 77 -1.06 7.78 0.10
C THR A 77 -1.70 8.40 1.35
N ARG A 78 -1.77 9.73 1.42
CA ARG A 78 -2.44 10.44 2.54
C ARG A 78 -3.94 10.15 2.57
N ASP A 79 -4.61 10.21 1.42
CA ASP A 79 -6.04 9.92 1.32
C ASP A 79 -6.36 8.50 1.78
N ARG A 80 -5.57 7.49 1.33
CA ARG A 80 -5.76 6.09 1.74
C ARG A 80 -5.53 5.89 3.25
N LEU A 81 -4.55 6.55 3.84
CA LEU A 81 -4.31 6.49 5.28
C LEU A 81 -5.45 7.16 6.07
N ALA A 82 -6.04 8.25 5.57
CA ALA A 82 -7.21 8.87 6.18
C ALA A 82 -8.46 7.99 6.10
N GLU A 83 -8.63 7.22 5.03
CA GLU A 83 -9.71 6.23 4.91
C GLU A 83 -9.52 5.07 5.90
N ILE A 84 -8.30 4.55 6.02
CA ILE A 84 -7.99 3.42 6.92
C ILE A 84 -8.08 3.82 8.39
N PHE A 85 -7.49 4.95 8.76
CA PHE A 85 -7.28 5.33 10.17
C PHE A 85 -8.18 6.48 10.65
N GLY A 86 -8.70 7.30 9.74
CA GLY A 86 -9.49 8.50 10.05
C GLY A 86 -11.00 8.32 9.95
N GLY A 87 -11.50 7.14 9.55
CA GLY A 87 -12.94 6.87 9.40
C GLY A 87 -13.58 7.58 8.20
N VAL A 88 -12.77 8.04 7.24
CA VAL A 88 -13.26 8.60 5.98
C VAL A 88 -13.73 7.46 5.08
N LEU A 89 -14.85 7.67 4.36
CA LEU A 89 -15.34 6.68 3.40
C LEU A 89 -14.36 6.56 2.22
N ALA A 90 -14.08 5.32 1.80
CA ALA A 90 -13.21 5.06 0.66
C ALA A 90 -13.80 5.65 -0.63
N SER A 91 -12.99 6.45 -1.33
CA SER A 91 -13.32 6.89 -2.69
C SER A 91 -13.36 5.70 -3.64
N PRO A 92 -14.26 5.65 -4.64
CA PRO A 92 -14.18 4.66 -5.71
C PRO A 92 -13.12 5.00 -6.76
N ALA A 93 -12.63 6.24 -6.80
CA ALA A 93 -11.57 6.69 -7.70
C ALA A 93 -10.23 6.80 -6.95
N TRP A 94 -9.14 6.41 -7.61
CA TRP A 94 -7.78 6.47 -7.06
C TRP A 94 -7.34 7.91 -6.76
#